data_AF-A0A3B0UFA5-F1
#
_entry.id   AF-A0A3B0UFA5-F1
#
_cell.length_a   1.000
_cell.length_b   1.000
_cell.length_c   1.000
_cell.angle_alpha   90.00
_cell.angle_beta   90.00
_cell.angle_gamma   90.00
#
_symmetry.space_group_name_H-M   'P 1'
#
loop_
_entity.id
_entity.type
_entity.pdbx_description
1 polymer ?
#
loop_
_entity_poly.entity_id
_entity_poly.type
_entity_poly.pdbx_seq_one_letter_code
_entity_poly.pdbx_strand_id
1 'polypeptide(L)'
;MKKYLSNTSILLFLIVLLSFGCNRNQTSNNKSWTLGPFVKVDSVNPIMGAVDSLVFMGPVHHFQVKWAAKDVFNPAAVVRNG
;
A
#
# COMPACT_ATOMS: atom_id res chain seq x y z
N MET A 1 13.91 15.25 -51.28
CA MET A 1 14.18 16.07 -50.08
C MET A 1 13.84 15.24 -48.84
N LYS A 2 14.85 14.73 -48.11
CA LYS A 2 14.63 14.00 -46.85
C LYS A 2 14.38 15.05 -45.76
N LYS A 3 13.13 15.20 -45.32
CA LYS A 3 12.79 16.09 -44.21
C LYS A 3 13.23 15.40 -42.92
N TYR A 4 14.37 15.79 -42.38
CA TYR A 4 14.87 15.28 -41.10
C TYR A 4 13.99 15.83 -39.98
N LEU A 5 13.44 14.93 -39.16
CA LEU A 5 12.63 15.30 -38.01
C LEU A 5 13.57 15.89 -36.95
N SER A 6 13.40 17.17 -36.62
CA SER A 6 14.23 17.87 -35.64
C SER A 6 14.13 17.20 -34.26
N ASN A 7 15.24 17.09 -33.54
CA ASN A 7 15.31 16.56 -32.18
C ASN A 7 14.31 17.27 -31.23
N THR A 8 14.07 18.57 -31.46
CA THR A 8 13.05 19.35 -30.72
C THR A 8 11.64 18.84 -30.99
N SER A 9 11.36 18.45 -32.23
CA SER A 9 10.07 17.90 -32.65
C SER A 9 9.83 16.50 -32.06
N ILE A 10 10.88 15.69 -31.93
CA ILE A 10 10.84 14.38 -31.27
C ILE A 10 10.59 14.55 -29.76
N LEU A 11 11.26 15.51 -29.12
CA LEU A 11 11.09 15.80 -27.70
C LEU A 11 9.67 16.29 -27.38
N LEU A 12 9.13 17.20 -28.20
CA LEU A 12 7.74 17.66 -28.07
C LEU A 12 6.74 16.52 -28.23
N PHE A 13 6.99 15.60 -29.16
CA PHE A 13 6.14 14.42 -29.37
C PHE A 13 6.17 13.47 -28.15
N LEU A 14 7.34 13.26 -27.53
CA LEU A 14 7.47 12.45 -26.31
C LEU A 14 6.73 13.05 -25.10
N ILE A 15 6.77 14.37 -24.93
CA ILE A 15 6.05 15.07 -23.86
C ILE A 15 4.53 14.93 -24.04
N VAL A 16 4.06 15.03 -25.28
CA VAL A 16 2.64 14.84 -25.63
C VAL A 16 2.22 13.38 -25.38
N LEU A 17 3.04 12.40 -25.74
CA LEU A 17 2.76 10.99 -25.47
C LEU A 17 2.64 10.67 -23.97
N LEU A 18 3.46 11.29 -23.11
CA LEU A 18 3.42 11.08 -21.66
C LEU A 18 2.19 11.69 -20.98
N SER A 19 1.53 12.68 -21.60
CA SER A 19 0.39 13.38 -21.01
C SER A 19 -0.97 12.72 -21.28
N PHE A 20 -1.07 11.75 -22.20
CA PHE A 20 -2.30 10.98 -22.45
C PHE A 20 -2.48 9.73 -21.57
N GLY A 21 -1.53 9.42 -20.68
CA GLY A 21 -1.52 8.17 -19.91
C GLY A 21 -2.38 8.13 -18.65
N CYS A 22 -3.01 9.24 -18.22
CA CYS A 22 -3.75 9.28 -16.96
C CYS A 22 -5.26 9.07 -17.16
N ASN A 23 -5.67 7.81 -17.35
CA ASN A 23 -7.07 7.40 -17.18
C ASN A 23 -7.17 6.55 -15.90
N ARG A 24 -7.42 7.18 -14.75
CA ARG A 24 -7.86 6.46 -13.54
C ARG A 24 -9.37 6.29 -13.55
N ASN A 25 -9.91 5.60 -14.55
CA ASN A 25 -11.27 5.11 -14.49
C ASN A 25 -11.26 3.75 -13.77
N GLN A 26 -11.14 3.79 -12.44
CA GLN A 26 -11.60 2.66 -11.64
C GLN A 26 -13.12 2.72 -11.60
N THR A 27 -13.78 2.29 -12.69
CA THR A 27 -15.16 1.82 -12.59
C THR A 27 -15.12 0.56 -11.76
N SER A 28 -15.17 0.72 -10.44
CA SER A 28 -15.48 -0.38 -9.56
C SER A 28 -16.84 -0.90 -10.02
N ASN A 29 -16.87 -2.11 -10.57
CA ASN A 29 -18.12 -2.82 -10.88
C ASN A 29 -18.73 -3.27 -9.54
N ASN A 30 -19.01 -2.30 -8.67
CA ASN A 30 -19.57 -2.47 -7.35
C ASN A 30 -21.03 -2.76 -7.57
N LYS A 31 -21.32 -4.05 -7.66
CA LYS A 31 -22.69 -4.52 -7.55
C LYS A 31 -23.22 -4.04 -6.20
N SER A 32 -24.50 -3.71 -6.13
CA SER A 32 -25.12 -3.15 -4.91
C SER A 32 -24.96 -4.01 -3.66
N TRP A 33 -24.64 -5.30 -3.79
CA TRP A 33 -24.46 -6.25 -2.69
C TRP A 33 -23.01 -6.39 -2.21
N THR A 34 -22.00 -5.85 -2.91
CA THR A 34 -20.59 -6.05 -2.55
C THR A 34 -20.12 -5.06 -1.50
N LEU A 35 -19.33 -5.52 -0.54
CA LEU A 35 -18.58 -4.64 0.35
C LEU A 35 -17.32 -4.15 -0.36
N GLY A 36 -17.21 -2.84 -0.58
CA GLY A 36 -16.06 -2.25 -1.26
C GLY A 36 -16.38 -0.94 -2.00
N PRO A 37 -15.38 -0.33 -2.64
CA PRO A 37 -14.03 -0.85 -2.80
C PRO A 37 -13.18 -0.61 -1.54
N PHE A 38 -12.28 -1.53 -1.23
CA PHE A 38 -11.25 -1.29 -0.20
C PHE A 38 -10.06 -0.60 -0.86
N VAL A 39 -9.79 0.65 -0.48
CA VAL A 39 -8.67 1.44 -1.01
C VAL A 39 -7.57 1.47 0.03
N LYS A 40 -6.37 1.06 -0.37
CA LYS A 40 -5.20 1.11 0.49
C LYS A 40 -4.72 2.57 0.64
N VAL A 41 -4.45 2.96 1.88
CA VAL A 41 -3.78 4.23 2.19
C VAL A 41 -2.29 3.92 2.37
N ASP A 42 -1.48 4.14 1.34
CA ASP A 42 -0.07 3.74 1.36
C ASP A 42 0.76 4.50 2.40
N SER A 43 0.40 5.75 2.72
CA SER A 43 1.12 6.58 3.68
C SER A 43 1.07 6.07 5.13
N VAL A 44 0.11 5.20 5.48
CA VAL A 44 -0.07 4.69 6.85
C VAL A 44 0.33 3.22 6.99
N ASN A 45 0.63 2.52 5.90
CA ASN A 45 0.97 1.11 5.94
C ASN A 45 2.50 0.91 6.03
N PRO A 46 2.98 -0.10 6.80
CA PRO A 46 2.19 -1.00 7.65
C PRO A 46 1.75 -0.32 8.96
N ILE A 47 0.55 -0.64 9.43
CA ILE A 47 -0.01 -0.06 10.68
C ILE A 47 0.55 -0.71 11.96
N MET A 48 1.20 -1.87 11.84
CA MET A 48 1.87 -2.60 12.93
C MET A 48 3.13 -3.28 12.40
N GLY A 49 4.12 -3.48 13.26
CA GLY A 49 5.38 -4.15 12.93
C GLY A 49 5.99 -4.83 14.15
N ALA A 50 7.13 -5.51 13.94
CA ALA A 50 7.87 -6.15 15.03
C ALA A 50 8.34 -5.14 16.07
N VAL A 51 8.29 -5.53 17.35
CA VAL A 51 8.70 -4.68 18.48
C VAL A 51 9.58 -5.48 19.43
N ASP A 52 10.88 -5.17 19.47
CA ASP A 52 11.85 -5.91 20.30
C ASP A 52 11.83 -5.51 21.78
N SER A 53 11.36 -4.30 22.09
CA SER A 53 11.31 -3.76 23.45
C SER A 53 10.22 -4.38 24.33
N LEU A 54 9.25 -5.09 23.74
CA LEU A 54 8.16 -5.73 24.49
C LEU A 54 8.61 -7.07 25.07
N VAL A 55 8.64 -7.14 26.40
CA VAL A 55 9.02 -8.33 27.16
C VAL A 55 7.84 -8.87 27.98
N PHE A 56 7.75 -10.19 28.08
CA PHE A 56 6.75 -10.90 28.86
C PHE A 56 7.39 -12.09 29.56
N MET A 57 7.05 -12.34 30.83
CA MET A 57 7.50 -13.53 31.54
C MET A 57 6.68 -14.74 31.10
N GLY A 58 7.27 -15.65 30.33
CA GLY A 58 6.58 -16.82 29.79
C GLY A 58 6.20 -17.81 30.90
N PRO A 59 4.92 -18.20 31.06
CA PRO A 59 4.50 -19.08 32.15
C PRO A 59 4.91 -20.54 31.94
N VAL A 60 5.28 -20.92 30.72
CA VAL A 60 5.70 -22.30 30.40
C VAL A 60 7.19 -22.49 30.68
N HIS A 61 8.02 -21.58 30.18
CA HIS A 61 9.48 -21.69 30.28
C HIS A 61 10.08 -20.90 31.44
N HIS A 62 9.27 -20.09 32.14
CA HIS A 62 9.68 -19.25 33.27
C HIS A 62 10.88 -18.33 32.99
N PHE A 63 10.94 -17.75 31.78
CA PHE A 63 11.92 -16.72 31.43
C PHE A 63 11.30 -15.59 30.61
N GLN A 64 12.01 -14.46 30.51
CA GLN A 64 11.57 -13.29 29.75
C GLN A 64 11.64 -13.54 28.23
N VAL A 65 10.48 -13.50 27.57
CA VAL A 65 10.34 -13.65 26.11
C VAL A 65 10.09 -12.28 25.48
N LYS A 66 10.80 -11.98 24.39
CA LYS A 66 10.49 -10.84 23.51
C LYS A 66 9.36 -11.20 22.54
N TRP A 67 8.13 -11.23 23.05
CA TRP A 67 7.00 -11.93 22.41
C TRP A 67 6.56 -11.35 21.05
N ALA A 68 6.86 -10.09 20.75
CA ALA A 68 6.50 -9.41 19.50
C ALA A 68 7.72 -9.08 18.61
N ALA A 69 8.91 -9.63 18.90
CA ALA A 69 10.16 -9.21 18.25
C ALA A 69 10.37 -9.73 16.82
N LYS A 70 9.64 -10.77 16.40
CA LYS A 70 9.82 -11.42 15.09
C LYS A 70 8.79 -10.93 14.08
N ASP A 71 7.54 -11.34 14.23
CA ASP A 71 6.46 -11.07 13.28
C ASP A 71 5.18 -10.65 14.03
N VAL A 72 4.56 -9.54 13.62
CA VAL A 72 3.25 -9.08 14.11
C VAL A 72 2.32 -8.93 12.91
N PHE A 73 1.39 -9.88 12.77
CA PHE A 73 0.52 -10.02 11.62
C PHE A 73 -0.78 -10.75 12.02
N ASN A 74 -1.75 -10.86 11.10
CA ASN A 74 -3.06 -11.50 11.30
C ASN A 74 -3.92 -10.89 12.43
N PRO A 75 -4.30 -9.60 12.33
CA PRO A 75 -5.09 -8.95 13.38
C PRO A 75 -6.55 -9.39 13.39
N ALA A 76 -7.18 -9.27 14.55
CA ALA A 76 -8.63 -9.13 14.70
C ALA A 76 -8.98 -7.64 14.90
N ALA A 77 -10.19 -7.23 14.48
CA ALA A 77 -10.67 -5.87 14.68
C ALA A 77 -12.08 -5.89 15.29
N VAL A 78 -12.26 -5.15 16.38
CA VAL A 78 -13.54 -4.93 17.07
C VAL A 78 -13.58 -3.49 17.58
N VAL A 79 -14.77 -2.97 17.85
CA VAL A 79 -14.96 -1.62 18.44
C VAL A 79 -15.30 -1.76 19.92
N ARG A 80 -14.64 -0.98 20.78
CA ARG A 80 -14.93 -0.89 22.22
C ARG A 80 -14.75 0.55 22.70
N ASN A 81 -15.81 1.13 23.27
CA ASN A 81 -15.85 2.50 23.80
C ASN A 81 -15.68 3.64 22.76
N GLY A 82 -16.07 3.38 21.51
CA GLY A 82 -15.97 4.36 20.41
C GLY A 82 -14.56 4.48 19.83
#